data_AF-A0A964Q4S7-F1
#
_entry.id   AF-A0A964Q4S7-F1
#
_cell.length_a   1.000
_cell.length_b   1.000
_cell.length_c   1.000
_cell.angle_alpha   90.00
_cell.angle_beta   90.00
_cell.angle_gamma   90.00
#
_symmetry.space_group_name_H-M   'P 1'
#
loop_
_entity.id
_entity.type
_entity.pdbx_description
1 polymer ?
#
loop_
_entity_poly.entity_id
_entity_poly.type
_entity_poly.pdbx_seq_one_letter_code
_entity_poly.pdbx_strand_id
1 'polypeptide(L)'
;MRKRRGFTLVELLVVISIIAILAAISVGVIVRMLGVQQNASTEKTVKLLQSAIERVLKNIRNQAHLDYPSLTGTTKTNLTNAGDFLQNPSPSLVGLREPSRRNELVYVDLMIGRAFPTRFSDVSGTVTFDFNPSVNIGYKARINNAFNTKLSIAERAVSSGVKQGWTSMGSPTNGTIEMQNSSCLLLALEANPDGLKAEDLGGAVTTENGIRFIADGNGKPIQFKLKYKDQATADDAAVAGTVSLELIY
;
A
#
# COMPACT_ATOMS: atom_id res chain seq x y z
N MET A 1 -17.06 -2.05 -77.38
CA MET A 1 -16.37 -2.91 -76.40
C MET A 1 -15.30 -2.09 -75.68
N ARG A 2 -15.45 -1.84 -74.38
CA ARG A 2 -14.54 -0.99 -73.58
C ARG A 2 -13.37 -1.87 -73.09
N LYS A 3 -12.15 -1.67 -73.60
CA LYS A 3 -10.94 -2.38 -73.12
C LYS A 3 -10.67 -1.94 -71.68
N ARG A 4 -10.83 -2.84 -70.71
CA ARG A 4 -10.38 -2.63 -69.33
C ARG A 4 -8.85 -2.74 -69.33
N ARG A 5 -8.16 -1.68 -68.95
CA ARG A 5 -6.70 -1.72 -68.72
C ARG A 5 -6.48 -2.46 -67.40
N GLY A 6 -5.75 -3.59 -67.46
CA GLY A 6 -5.33 -4.32 -66.28
C GLY A 6 -4.23 -3.58 -65.53
N PHE A 7 -4.23 -3.72 -64.21
CA PHE A 7 -3.19 -3.20 -63.33
C PHE A 7 -1.84 -3.80 -63.71
N THR A 8 -0.77 -2.99 -63.76
CA THR A 8 0.56 -3.51 -64.10
C THR A 8 1.22 -4.11 -62.86
N LEU A 9 2.10 -5.11 -63.04
CA LEU A 9 2.83 -5.75 -61.93
C LEU A 9 3.66 -4.73 -61.14
N VAL A 10 4.25 -3.76 -61.84
CA VAL A 10 5.02 -2.67 -61.23
C VAL A 10 4.14 -1.81 -60.32
N GLU A 11 2.91 -1.53 -60.74
CA GLU A 11 1.95 -0.72 -59.97
C GLU A 11 1.53 -1.42 -58.68
N LEU A 12 1.37 -2.75 -58.71
CA LEU A 12 1.15 -3.55 -57.51
C LEU A 12 2.35 -3.49 -56.54
N LEU A 13 3.58 -3.59 -57.08
CA LEU A 13 4.81 -3.58 -56.28
C LEU A 13 5.01 -2.24 -55.56
N VAL A 14 4.71 -1.12 -56.22
CA VAL A 14 4.76 0.21 -55.61
C VAL A 14 3.72 0.35 -54.50
N VAL A 15 2.52 -0.19 -54.66
CA VAL A 15 1.48 -0.12 -53.62
C VAL A 15 1.90 -0.90 -52.36
N ILE A 16 2.40 -2.12 -52.51
CA ILE A 16 2.83 -2.92 -51.36
C ILE A 16 4.04 -2.29 -50.66
N SER A 17 4.95 -1.64 -51.39
CA SER A 17 6.10 -0.96 -50.77
C SER A 17 5.67 0.27 -49.97
N ILE A 18 4.71 1.06 -50.48
CA ILE A 18 4.12 2.17 -49.73
C ILE A 18 3.42 1.65 -48.46
N ILE A 19 2.62 0.59 -48.56
CA ILE A 19 1.94 -0.01 -47.41
C ILE A 19 2.96 -0.53 -46.38
N ALA A 20 4.04 -1.17 -46.82
CA ALA A 20 5.09 -1.66 -45.92
C ALA A 20 5.80 -0.53 -45.17
N ILE A 21 6.09 0.59 -45.84
CA ILE A 21 6.69 1.78 -45.22
C ILE A 21 5.72 2.39 -44.20
N LEU A 22 4.44 2.53 -44.54
CA LEU A 22 3.42 3.06 -43.64
C LEU A 22 3.22 2.18 -42.41
N ALA A 23 3.22 0.85 -42.58
CA ALA A 23 3.13 -0.11 -41.49
C ALA A 23 4.34 0.00 -40.56
N ALA A 24 5.56 0.09 -41.11
CA ALA A 24 6.79 0.21 -40.33
C ALA A 24 6.82 1.47 -39.45
N ILE A 25 6.36 2.62 -39.97
CA ILE A 25 6.29 3.88 -39.20
C ILE A 25 5.22 3.79 -38.11
N SER A 26 4.07 3.18 -38.43
CA SER A 26 2.93 3.09 -37.50
C SER A 26 3.25 2.27 -36.24
N VAL A 27 4.00 1.18 -36.38
CA VAL A 27 4.40 0.33 -35.24
C VAL A 27 5.20 1.13 -34.19
N GLY A 28 6.14 1.98 -34.62
CA GLY A 28 6.95 2.78 -33.71
C GLY A 28 6.15 3.77 -32.86
N VAL A 29 5.08 4.36 -33.42
CA VAL A 29 4.20 5.29 -32.72
C VAL A 29 3.33 4.54 -31.69
N ILE A 30 2.78 3.39 -32.07
CA ILE A 30 1.92 2.58 -31.19
C ILE A 30 2.69 2.14 -29.94
N VAL A 31 3.92 1.63 -30.10
CA VAL A 31 4.73 1.18 -28.95
C VAL A 31 5.00 2.33 -27.96
N ARG A 32 5.29 3.53 -28.44
CA ARG A 32 5.49 4.71 -27.58
C ARG A 32 4.20 5.13 -26.88
N MET A 33 3.07 5.10 -27.60
CA MET A 33 1.77 5.47 -27.06
C MET A 33 1.35 4.52 -25.93
N LEU A 34 1.58 3.21 -26.09
CA LEU A 34 1.32 2.22 -25.04
C LEU A 34 2.11 2.52 -23.77
N GLY A 35 3.41 2.82 -23.87
CA GLY A 35 4.23 3.16 -22.71
C GLY A 35 3.76 4.43 -21.98
N VAL A 36 3.36 5.47 -22.72
CA VAL A 36 2.82 6.71 -22.12
C VAL A 36 1.48 6.45 -21.42
N GLN A 37 0.60 5.64 -22.02
CA GLN A 37 -0.68 5.29 -21.43
C GLN A 37 -0.52 4.48 -20.14
N GLN A 38 0.41 3.51 -20.12
CA GLN A 38 0.71 2.72 -18.93
C GLN A 38 1.20 3.60 -17.79
N ASN A 39 2.15 4.49 -18.04
CA ASN A 39 2.68 5.42 -17.03
C ASN A 39 1.59 6.36 -16.50
N ALA A 40 0.76 6.93 -17.38
CA ALA A 40 -0.34 7.81 -16.98
C ALA A 40 -1.39 7.07 -16.13
N SER A 41 -1.67 5.80 -16.46
CA SER A 41 -2.58 4.96 -15.69
C SER A 41 -2.02 4.63 -14.31
N THR A 42 -0.73 4.28 -14.23
CA THR A 42 -0.03 4.04 -12.96
C THR A 42 -0.06 5.29 -12.09
N GLU A 43 0.30 6.46 -12.62
CA GLU A 43 0.32 7.70 -11.87
C GLU A 43 -1.07 8.08 -11.33
N LYS A 44 -2.11 7.94 -12.15
CA LYS A 44 -3.49 8.16 -11.72
C LYS A 44 -3.88 7.21 -10.59
N THR A 45 -3.55 5.93 -10.73
CA THR A 45 -3.85 4.90 -9.71
C THR A 45 -3.12 5.21 -8.40
N VAL A 46 -1.82 5.53 -8.46
CA VAL A 46 -1.01 5.90 -7.30
C VAL A 46 -1.57 7.13 -6.60
N LYS A 47 -1.97 8.18 -7.33
CA LYS A 47 -2.59 9.38 -6.73
C LYS A 47 -3.91 9.07 -6.03
N LEU A 48 -4.76 8.23 -6.64
CA LEU A 48 -6.01 7.78 -6.02
C LEU A 48 -5.74 6.99 -4.74
N LEU A 49 -4.79 6.07 -4.78
CA LEU A 49 -4.37 5.29 -3.62
C LEU A 49 -3.81 6.18 -2.52
N GLN A 50 -2.90 7.10 -2.83
CA GLN A 50 -2.35 8.05 -1.85
C GLN A 50 -3.46 8.85 -1.16
N SER A 51 -4.38 9.42 -1.95
CA SER A 51 -5.50 10.17 -1.38
C SER A 51 -6.42 9.32 -0.50
N ALA A 52 -6.71 8.08 -0.92
CA ALA A 52 -7.51 7.16 -0.12
C ALA A 52 -6.82 6.72 1.18
N ILE A 53 -5.53 6.40 1.09
CA ILE A 53 -4.70 6.03 2.24
C ILE A 53 -4.63 7.19 3.22
N GLU A 54 -4.45 8.42 2.77
CA GLU A 54 -4.46 9.61 3.64
C GLU A 54 -5.79 9.78 4.38
N ARG A 55 -6.94 9.58 3.70
CA ARG A 55 -8.26 9.62 4.34
C ARG A 55 -8.42 8.52 5.38
N VAL A 56 -8.07 7.28 5.03
CA VAL A 56 -8.14 6.13 5.94
C VAL A 56 -7.23 6.33 7.14
N LEU A 57 -5.98 6.73 6.94
CA LEU A 57 -5.05 7.04 8.02
C LEU A 57 -5.56 8.17 8.91
N LYS A 58 -6.14 9.22 8.34
CA LYS A 58 -6.75 10.31 9.10
C LYS A 58 -7.91 9.81 9.97
N ASN A 59 -8.79 8.98 9.41
CA ASN A 59 -9.90 8.38 10.16
C ASN A 59 -9.36 7.50 11.31
N ILE A 60 -8.44 6.57 11.03
CA ILE A 60 -7.83 5.70 12.04
C ILE A 60 -7.20 6.52 13.17
N ARG A 61 -6.45 7.58 12.84
CA ARG A 61 -5.84 8.46 13.84
C ARG A 61 -6.89 9.14 14.72
N ASN A 62 -7.94 9.67 14.12
CA ASN A 62 -9.03 10.31 14.86
C ASN A 62 -9.75 9.32 15.77
N GLN A 63 -10.08 8.12 15.26
CA GLN A 63 -10.74 7.09 16.05
C GLN A 63 -9.85 6.62 17.20
N ALA A 64 -8.56 6.38 16.94
CA ALA A 64 -7.61 5.96 17.96
C ALA A 64 -7.43 7.03 19.06
N HIS A 65 -7.47 8.32 18.71
CA HIS A 65 -7.44 9.41 19.69
C HIS A 65 -8.68 9.38 20.61
N LEU A 66 -9.87 9.09 20.04
CA LEU A 66 -11.12 8.98 20.81
C LEU A 66 -11.15 7.72 21.69
N ASP A 67 -10.59 6.62 21.22
CA ASP A 67 -10.60 5.34 21.93
C ASP A 67 -9.56 5.30 23.06
N TYR A 68 -8.43 5.97 22.90
CA TYR A 68 -7.30 5.89 23.83
C TYR A 68 -7.66 6.21 25.30
N PRO A 69 -8.44 7.27 25.62
CA PRO A 69 -8.88 7.54 26.98
C PRO A 69 -9.69 6.39 27.61
N SER A 70 -10.44 5.63 26.82
CA SER A 70 -11.30 4.53 27.27
C SER A 70 -10.56 3.22 27.57
N LEU A 71 -9.28 3.13 27.18
CA LEU A 71 -8.47 1.93 27.43
C LEU A 71 -8.30 1.63 28.92
N THR A 72 -8.30 0.33 29.25
CA THR A 72 -8.10 -0.16 30.62
C THR A 72 -6.69 0.16 31.14
N GLY A 73 -6.53 0.16 32.46
CA GLY A 73 -5.24 0.44 33.12
C GLY A 73 -4.11 -0.48 32.63
N THR A 74 -4.37 -1.79 32.53
CA THR A 74 -3.39 -2.77 32.04
C THR A 74 -2.93 -2.48 30.61
N THR A 75 -3.86 -2.14 29.70
CA THR A 75 -3.51 -1.79 28.32
C THR A 75 -2.69 -0.51 28.27
N LYS A 76 -3.07 0.51 29.04
CA LYS A 76 -2.30 1.76 29.14
C LYS A 76 -0.89 1.51 29.69
N THR A 77 -0.72 0.65 30.69
CA THR A 77 0.60 0.27 31.21
C THR A 77 1.46 -0.41 30.14
N ASN A 78 0.89 -1.30 29.33
CA ASN A 78 1.61 -1.94 28.23
C ASN A 78 2.04 -0.92 27.16
N LEU A 79 1.18 0.05 26.84
CA LEU A 79 1.52 1.15 25.93
C LEU A 79 2.61 2.06 26.51
N THR A 80 2.59 2.33 27.82
CA THR A 80 3.68 3.02 28.52
C THR A 80 4.99 2.28 28.35
N ASN A 81 5.02 0.98 28.65
CA ASN A 81 6.22 0.16 28.53
C ASN A 81 6.76 0.12 27.09
N ALA A 82 5.88 0.06 26.09
CA ALA A 82 6.26 0.13 24.69
C ALA A 82 6.84 1.52 24.33
N GLY A 83 6.18 2.60 24.76
CA GLY A 83 6.66 3.97 24.55
C GLY A 83 8.02 4.23 25.20
N ASP A 84 8.22 3.80 26.44
CA ASP A 84 9.49 3.95 27.17
C ASP A 84 10.62 3.15 26.50
N PHE A 85 10.29 1.99 25.92
CA PHE A 85 11.25 1.20 25.15
C PHE A 85 11.65 1.91 23.85
N LEU A 86 10.71 2.57 23.16
CA LEU A 86 11.01 3.35 21.95
C LEU A 86 11.85 4.61 22.26
N GLN A 87 11.73 5.16 23.46
CA GLN A 87 12.52 6.31 23.90
C GLN A 87 14.00 5.97 24.13
N ASN A 88 14.32 4.71 24.45
CA ASN A 88 15.66 4.30 24.85
C ASN A 88 16.30 3.37 23.80
N PRO A 89 17.17 3.87 22.89
CA PRO A 89 18.19 4.90 23.18
C PRO A 89 18.14 6.15 22.28
N SER A 90 17.03 6.43 21.59
CA SER A 90 16.89 7.67 20.80
C SER A 90 15.75 8.54 21.37
N PRO A 91 16.06 9.48 22.28
CA PRO A 91 15.07 10.40 22.85
C PRO A 91 14.36 11.27 21.80
N SER A 92 14.87 11.33 20.57
CA SER A 92 14.28 12.03 19.43
C SER A 92 13.13 11.29 18.75
N LEU A 93 13.06 9.95 18.84
CA LEU A 93 12.15 9.08 18.07
C LEU A 93 10.66 9.28 18.36
N VAL A 94 10.32 9.91 19.49
CA VAL A 94 8.93 10.20 19.88
C VAL A 94 8.76 11.67 20.33
N GLY A 95 9.83 12.47 20.14
CA GLY A 95 9.96 13.81 20.69
C GLY A 95 10.01 13.84 22.22
N LEU A 96 10.43 14.97 22.77
CA LEU A 96 10.32 15.36 24.20
C LEU A 96 8.84 15.53 24.61
N ARG A 97 7.96 14.62 24.20
CA ARG A 97 6.53 14.68 24.47
C ARG A 97 6.25 14.13 25.86
N GLU A 98 5.28 14.76 26.49
CA GLU A 98 4.68 14.32 27.75
C GLU A 98 4.32 12.83 27.67
N PRO A 99 4.63 12.01 28.70
CA PRO A 99 4.46 10.55 28.68
C PRO A 99 3.09 10.09 28.18
N SER A 100 2.03 10.80 28.57
CA SER A 100 0.66 10.54 28.16
C SER A 100 0.45 10.62 26.63
N ARG A 101 1.08 11.60 25.98
CA ARG A 101 0.96 11.80 24.52
C ARG A 101 1.79 10.79 23.73
N ARG A 102 2.90 10.30 24.29
CA ARG A 102 3.71 9.23 23.69
C ARG A 102 2.91 7.94 23.60
N ASN A 103 2.29 7.53 24.69
CA ASN A 103 1.52 6.29 24.76
C ASN A 103 0.33 6.28 23.79
N GLU A 104 -0.29 7.44 23.61
CA GLU A 104 -1.34 7.65 22.62
C GLU A 104 -0.83 7.49 21.19
N LEU A 105 0.33 8.06 20.85
CA LEU A 105 0.94 7.88 19.52
C LEU A 105 1.28 6.43 19.23
N VAL A 106 1.84 5.72 20.22
CA VAL A 106 2.08 4.28 20.11
C VAL A 106 0.76 3.58 19.82
N TYR A 107 -0.31 3.88 20.56
CA TYR A 107 -1.64 3.31 20.27
C TYR A 107 -2.13 3.59 18.85
N VAL A 108 -2.00 4.83 18.37
CA VAL A 108 -2.35 5.23 17.01
C VAL A 108 -1.58 4.43 15.97
N ASP A 109 -0.26 4.31 16.12
CA ASP A 109 0.61 3.58 15.19
C ASP A 109 0.26 2.09 15.12
N LEU A 110 -0.18 1.51 16.24
CA LEU A 110 -0.67 0.14 16.30
C LEU A 110 -1.98 -0.04 15.53
N MET A 111 -2.90 0.91 15.69
CA MET A 111 -4.16 0.87 14.95
C MET A 111 -3.91 1.00 13.44
N ILE A 112 -2.95 1.82 13.03
CA ILE A 112 -2.52 1.92 11.63
C ILE A 112 -1.97 0.59 11.14
N GLY A 113 -0.98 0.00 11.81
CA GLY A 113 -0.40 -1.24 11.30
C GLY A 113 -1.38 -2.43 11.34
N ARG A 114 -2.37 -2.42 12.26
CA ARG A 114 -3.47 -3.41 12.27
C ARG A 114 -4.42 -3.23 11.10
N ALA A 115 -4.66 -2.00 10.68
CA ALA A 115 -5.50 -1.71 9.53
C ALA A 115 -4.82 -2.06 8.19
N PHE A 116 -3.49 -2.08 8.15
CA PHE A 116 -2.70 -2.33 6.94
C PHE A 116 -1.76 -3.53 7.11
N PRO A 117 -2.29 -4.77 7.12
CA PRO A 117 -1.49 -6.00 7.21
C PRO A 117 -0.59 -6.13 5.97
N THR A 118 0.66 -6.57 6.14
CA THR A 118 1.61 -6.64 5.00
C THR A 118 1.58 -7.99 4.29
N ARG A 119 1.09 -9.02 4.98
CA ARG A 119 1.02 -10.39 4.52
C ARG A 119 -0.27 -11.03 4.97
N PHE A 120 -0.60 -12.11 4.29
CA PHE A 120 -1.81 -12.84 4.56
C PHE A 120 -1.78 -13.55 5.94
N SER A 121 -0.63 -14.04 6.38
CA SER A 121 -0.44 -14.58 7.74
C SER A 121 -0.79 -13.57 8.84
N ASP A 122 -0.64 -12.27 8.58
CA ASP A 122 -0.86 -11.22 9.58
C ASP A 122 -2.35 -11.01 9.88
N VAL A 123 -3.23 -11.39 8.94
CA VAL A 123 -4.68 -11.22 9.08
C VAL A 123 -5.30 -12.30 9.98
N SER A 124 -4.77 -13.52 9.89
CA SER A 124 -5.31 -14.71 10.57
C SER A 124 -4.59 -15.04 11.88
N GLY A 125 -3.39 -14.50 12.11
CA GLY A 125 -2.56 -14.77 13.28
C GLY A 125 -2.17 -13.53 14.08
N THR A 126 -1.06 -13.64 14.81
CA THR A 126 -0.44 -12.51 15.50
C THR A 126 0.12 -11.55 14.45
N VAL A 127 -0.39 -10.32 14.41
CA VAL A 127 0.14 -9.26 13.53
C VAL A 127 1.59 -9.01 13.92
N THR A 128 2.51 -9.40 13.04
CA THR A 128 3.92 -9.01 13.16
C THR A 128 4.15 -7.76 12.33
N PHE A 129 4.46 -6.66 12.99
CA PHE A 129 4.91 -5.44 12.34
C PHE A 129 6.37 -5.60 11.94
N ASP A 130 6.66 -5.34 10.67
CA ASP A 130 8.03 -5.10 10.17
C ASP A 130 8.14 -3.63 9.75
N PHE A 131 8.41 -2.76 10.72
CA PHE A 131 8.71 -1.37 10.42
C PHE A 131 10.07 -1.30 9.74
N ASN A 132 10.14 -0.56 8.65
CA ASN A 132 11.43 -0.14 8.09
C ASN A 132 11.75 1.25 8.65
N PRO A 133 12.53 1.36 9.74
CA PRO A 133 12.88 2.66 10.29
C PRO A 133 13.76 3.43 9.31
N SER A 134 13.64 4.75 9.30
CA SER A 134 14.54 5.64 8.54
C SER A 134 15.96 5.73 9.12
N VAL A 135 16.29 4.91 10.12
CA VAL A 135 17.54 4.98 10.92
C VAL A 135 18.17 3.59 11.13
N ASN A 136 19.35 3.57 11.76
CA ASN A 136 20.24 2.43 11.98
C ASN A 136 19.54 1.06 12.18
N ILE A 137 20.01 0.04 11.46
CA ILE A 137 19.54 -1.35 11.45
C ILE A 137 19.42 -1.97 12.85
N GLY A 138 20.27 -1.57 13.81
CA GLY A 138 20.19 -2.02 15.20
C GLY A 138 18.89 -1.63 15.92
N TYR A 139 18.23 -0.54 15.50
CA TYR A 139 16.94 -0.12 16.04
C TYR A 139 15.77 -0.85 15.41
N LYS A 140 15.91 -1.35 14.18
CA LYS A 140 14.85 -2.11 13.50
C LYS A 140 14.38 -3.30 14.32
N ALA A 141 15.31 -4.15 14.76
CA ALA A 141 14.99 -5.34 15.55
C ALA A 141 14.33 -4.98 16.90
N ARG A 142 14.76 -3.87 17.52
CA ARG A 142 14.21 -3.38 18.78
C ARG A 142 12.80 -2.84 18.63
N ILE A 143 12.56 -1.97 17.64
CA ILE A 143 11.24 -1.40 17.33
C ILE A 143 10.27 -2.54 17.02
N ASN A 144 10.66 -3.45 16.12
CA ASN A 144 9.82 -4.60 15.77
C ASN A 144 9.55 -5.49 16.98
N ASN A 145 10.54 -5.76 17.84
CA ASN A 145 10.34 -6.57 19.04
C ASN A 145 9.41 -5.87 20.07
N ALA A 146 9.59 -4.57 20.29
CA ALA A 146 8.71 -3.79 21.18
C ALA A 146 7.26 -3.83 20.72
N PHE A 147 7.04 -3.59 19.43
CA PHE A 147 5.72 -3.66 18.82
C PHE A 147 5.17 -5.10 18.83
N ASN A 148 5.94 -6.12 18.45
CA ASN A 148 5.42 -7.49 18.31
C ASN A 148 5.20 -8.21 19.65
N THR A 149 6.10 -8.03 20.61
CA THR A 149 6.11 -8.83 21.86
C THR A 149 5.26 -8.19 22.95
N LYS A 150 5.08 -6.87 22.95
CA LYS A 150 4.28 -6.16 23.95
C LYS A 150 2.82 -5.96 23.53
N LEU A 151 2.49 -6.12 22.25
CA LEU A 151 1.09 -6.06 21.76
C LEU A 151 0.34 -7.37 21.72
N SER A 152 1.02 -8.51 21.70
CA SER A 152 0.34 -9.81 21.81
C SER A 152 -0.55 -9.87 23.07
N ILE A 153 -0.26 -9.05 24.07
CA ILE A 153 -0.96 -8.92 25.34
C ILE A 153 -2.15 -7.94 25.28
N ALA A 154 -2.18 -7.00 24.31
CA ALA A 154 -3.28 -6.05 24.12
C ALA A 154 -4.36 -6.61 23.17
N GLU A 155 -4.69 -7.90 23.31
CA GLU A 155 -5.58 -8.66 22.42
C GLU A 155 -6.89 -7.91 22.08
N ARG A 156 -7.19 -7.76 20.77
CA ARG A 156 -8.24 -8.51 20.06
C ARG A 156 -8.52 -7.92 18.68
N ALA A 157 -8.50 -8.82 17.70
CA ALA A 157 -9.07 -8.72 16.35
C ALA A 157 -8.55 -7.60 15.43
N VAL A 158 -7.81 -8.02 14.38
CA VAL A 158 -7.95 -7.43 13.04
C VAL A 158 -9.44 -7.15 12.81
N SER A 159 -9.78 -5.95 12.34
CA SER A 159 -11.18 -5.50 12.28
C SER A 159 -12.06 -6.56 11.61
N SER A 160 -13.29 -6.74 12.10
CA SER A 160 -14.22 -7.73 11.55
C SER A 160 -14.38 -7.58 10.03
N GLY A 161 -14.31 -6.35 9.52
CA GLY A 161 -14.31 -6.04 8.08
C GLY A 161 -13.13 -6.66 7.33
N VAL A 162 -11.89 -6.53 7.84
CA VAL A 162 -10.70 -7.14 7.21
C VAL A 162 -10.79 -8.66 7.24
N LYS A 163 -11.31 -9.25 8.33
CA LYS A 163 -11.55 -10.71 8.39
C LYS A 163 -12.66 -11.21 7.45
N GLN A 164 -13.70 -10.41 7.24
CA GLN A 164 -14.77 -10.76 6.29
C GLN A 164 -14.28 -10.66 4.85
N GLY A 165 -13.58 -9.58 4.49
CA GLY A 165 -13.00 -9.43 3.17
C GLY A 165 -11.96 -10.52 2.88
N TRP A 166 -11.18 -10.94 3.89
CA TRP A 166 -10.30 -12.10 3.80
C TRP A 166 -11.01 -13.37 3.31
N THR A 167 -12.14 -13.72 3.91
CA THR A 167 -12.87 -14.95 3.53
C THR A 167 -13.38 -14.91 2.09
N SER A 168 -13.58 -13.72 1.52
CA SER A 168 -13.99 -13.54 0.13
C SER A 168 -12.84 -13.58 -0.89
N MET A 169 -11.58 -13.49 -0.46
CA MET A 169 -10.41 -13.40 -1.36
C MET A 169 -9.75 -14.74 -1.70
N GLY A 170 -10.25 -15.87 -1.19
CA GLY A 170 -9.72 -17.20 -1.51
C GLY A 170 -8.42 -17.57 -0.77
N SER A 171 -8.04 -18.85 -0.80
CA SER A 171 -6.87 -19.35 -0.06
C SER A 171 -5.56 -18.83 -0.68
N PRO A 172 -4.68 -18.17 0.09
CA PRO A 172 -3.55 -17.39 -0.43
C PRO A 172 -2.32 -18.18 -0.87
N THR A 173 -2.38 -19.51 -0.98
CA THR A 173 -1.17 -20.34 -1.09
C THR A 173 -0.39 -20.19 -2.40
N ASN A 174 -0.96 -19.53 -3.42
CA ASN A 174 -0.44 -19.56 -4.78
C ASN A 174 0.03 -18.19 -5.33
N GLY A 175 0.04 -17.13 -4.50
CA GLY A 175 0.49 -15.78 -4.92
C GLY A 175 1.87 -15.40 -4.42
N THR A 176 2.59 -14.56 -5.19
CA THR A 176 3.88 -13.99 -4.77
C THR A 176 3.70 -13.04 -3.59
N ILE A 177 4.75 -12.79 -2.81
CA ILE A 177 4.69 -11.90 -1.63
C ILE A 177 4.20 -10.49 -2.01
N GLU A 178 4.58 -10.02 -3.18
CA GLU A 178 4.17 -8.74 -3.74
C GLU A 178 2.66 -8.68 -4.01
N MET A 179 2.10 -9.74 -4.60
CA MET A 179 0.66 -9.87 -4.82
C MET A 179 -0.09 -9.90 -3.49
N GLN A 180 0.41 -10.66 -2.51
CA GLN A 180 -0.22 -10.75 -1.19
C GLN A 180 -0.23 -9.37 -0.50
N ASN A 181 0.89 -8.65 -0.54
CA ASN A 181 1.01 -7.32 0.03
C ASN A 181 0.05 -6.33 -0.64
N SER A 182 0.00 -6.32 -1.97
CA SER A 182 -0.93 -5.48 -2.73
C SER A 182 -2.41 -5.84 -2.46
N SER A 183 -2.71 -7.12 -2.29
CA SER A 183 -4.06 -7.59 -1.92
C SER A 183 -4.45 -7.13 -0.53
N CYS A 184 -3.51 -7.15 0.41
CA CYS A 184 -3.76 -6.65 1.76
C CYS A 184 -3.99 -5.13 1.76
N LEU A 185 -3.33 -4.38 0.88
CA LEU A 185 -3.64 -2.96 0.67
C LEU A 185 -5.07 -2.76 0.17
N LEU A 186 -5.48 -3.52 -0.85
CA LEU A 186 -6.84 -3.47 -1.38
C LEU A 186 -7.87 -3.78 -0.29
N LEU A 187 -7.64 -4.85 0.46
CA LEU A 187 -8.48 -5.27 1.58
C LEU A 187 -8.57 -4.19 2.67
N ALA A 188 -7.44 -3.57 3.02
CA ALA A 188 -7.40 -2.47 4.00
C ALA A 188 -8.23 -1.28 3.52
N LEU A 189 -8.15 -0.92 2.23
CA LEU A 189 -8.93 0.16 1.66
C LEU A 189 -10.42 -0.20 1.58
N GLU A 190 -10.77 -1.41 1.15
CA GLU A 190 -12.17 -1.86 1.04
C GLU A 190 -12.84 -1.98 2.40
N ALA A 191 -12.11 -2.39 3.44
CA ALA A 191 -12.65 -2.57 4.80
C ALA A 191 -12.97 -1.25 5.51
N ASN A 192 -12.41 -0.12 5.03
CA ASN A 192 -12.68 1.20 5.61
C ASN A 192 -13.81 1.91 4.85
N PRO A 193 -14.74 2.58 5.56
CA PRO A 193 -15.87 3.29 4.92
C PRO A 193 -15.40 4.45 4.04
N ASP A 194 -14.35 5.18 4.46
CA ASP A 194 -13.76 6.30 3.71
C ASP A 194 -12.63 5.86 2.75
N GLY A 195 -12.40 4.55 2.70
CA GLY A 195 -11.41 3.95 1.83
C GLY A 195 -11.89 3.92 0.38
N LEU A 196 -11.24 3.07 -0.40
CA LEU A 196 -11.47 2.99 -1.84
C LEU A 196 -11.92 1.58 -2.17
N LYS A 197 -12.98 1.46 -2.97
CA LYS A 197 -13.52 0.16 -3.36
C LYS A 197 -12.87 -0.30 -4.65
N ALA A 198 -12.82 -1.60 -4.92
CA ALA A 198 -12.22 -2.08 -6.16
C ALA A 198 -12.89 -1.51 -7.41
N GLU A 199 -14.17 -1.18 -7.35
CA GLU A 199 -14.90 -0.56 -8.45
C GLU A 199 -14.36 0.83 -8.78
N ASP A 200 -13.87 1.58 -7.78
CA ASP A 200 -13.27 2.90 -7.96
C ASP A 200 -11.90 2.84 -8.66
N LEU A 201 -11.22 1.69 -8.57
CA LEU A 201 -9.93 1.44 -9.22
C LEU A 201 -10.07 0.94 -10.67
N GLY A 202 -11.26 0.47 -11.06
CA GLY A 202 -11.53 -0.03 -12.40
C GLY A 202 -10.51 -1.08 -12.86
N GLY A 203 -9.87 -0.83 -14.01
CA GLY A 203 -8.90 -1.75 -14.61
C GLY A 203 -7.59 -1.93 -13.86
N ALA A 204 -7.34 -1.19 -12.77
CA ALA A 204 -6.16 -1.38 -11.94
C ALA A 204 -6.31 -2.58 -10.98
N VAL A 205 -7.51 -3.13 -10.77
CA VAL A 205 -7.69 -4.34 -9.96
C VAL A 205 -7.62 -5.57 -10.86
N THR A 206 -6.63 -6.41 -10.60
CA THR A 206 -6.37 -7.64 -11.34
C THR A 206 -6.56 -8.85 -10.44
N THR A 207 -6.93 -9.99 -11.03
CA THR A 207 -7.00 -11.27 -10.32
C THR A 207 -6.03 -12.25 -10.98
N GLU A 208 -5.10 -12.79 -10.21
CA GLU A 208 -4.18 -13.85 -10.65
C GLU A 208 -4.09 -14.91 -9.56
N ASN A 209 -4.14 -16.19 -9.93
CA ASN A 209 -4.15 -17.32 -9.00
C ASN A 209 -5.26 -17.23 -7.93
N GLY A 210 -6.39 -16.60 -8.27
CA GLY A 210 -7.52 -16.39 -7.36
C GLY A 210 -7.35 -15.22 -6.38
N ILE A 211 -6.23 -14.50 -6.44
CA ILE A 211 -5.91 -13.39 -5.54
C ILE A 211 -6.18 -12.07 -6.26
N ARG A 212 -7.01 -11.21 -5.65
CA ARG A 212 -7.32 -9.86 -6.14
C ARG A 212 -6.32 -8.86 -5.58
N PHE A 213 -5.60 -8.15 -6.45
CA PHE A 213 -4.60 -7.15 -6.07
C PHE A 213 -4.64 -5.93 -6.99
N ILE A 214 -3.92 -4.88 -6.59
CA ILE A 214 -3.85 -3.62 -7.33
C ILE A 214 -2.59 -3.65 -8.20
N ALA A 215 -2.74 -3.48 -9.49
CA ALA A 215 -1.65 -3.51 -10.46
C ALA A 215 -1.32 -2.13 -11.02
N ASP A 216 -0.06 -1.92 -11.38
CA ASP A 216 0.37 -0.79 -12.21
C ASP A 216 -0.07 -0.99 -13.68
N GLY A 217 0.24 -0.02 -14.55
CA GLY A 217 -0.02 -0.12 -15.99
C GLY A 217 0.68 -1.28 -16.70
N ASN A 218 1.66 -1.93 -16.07
CA ASN A 218 2.36 -3.11 -16.59
C ASN A 218 1.83 -4.43 -16.02
N GLY A 219 0.80 -4.40 -15.16
CA GLY A 219 0.27 -5.58 -14.48
C GLY A 219 1.07 -6.00 -13.23
N LYS A 220 2.07 -5.23 -12.79
CA LYS A 220 2.86 -5.53 -11.59
C LYS A 220 2.12 -5.09 -10.33
N PRO A 221 2.17 -5.86 -9.23
CA PRO A 221 1.51 -5.47 -8.00
C PRO A 221 2.07 -4.17 -7.41
N ILE A 222 1.20 -3.20 -7.14
CA ILE A 222 1.50 -2.01 -6.34
C ILE A 222 1.53 -2.43 -4.88
N GLN A 223 2.71 -2.41 -4.29
CA GLN A 223 2.97 -2.80 -2.92
C GLN A 223 2.95 -1.58 -1.99
N PHE A 224 2.99 -1.85 -0.70
CA PHE A 224 3.21 -0.85 0.33
C PHE A 224 4.10 -1.37 1.44
N LYS A 225 4.70 -0.43 2.17
CA LYS A 225 5.37 -0.70 3.44
C LYS A 225 5.05 0.37 4.47
N LEU A 226 5.09 -0.04 5.73
CA LEU A 226 4.98 0.86 6.86
C LEU A 226 6.36 1.45 7.17
N LYS A 227 6.46 2.78 7.09
CA LYS A 227 7.64 3.55 7.45
C LYS A 227 7.40 4.25 8.78
N TYR A 228 8.28 4.02 9.74
CA TYR A 228 8.31 4.78 10.98
C TYR A 228 9.19 6.02 10.79
N LYS A 229 8.61 7.22 10.90
CA LYS A 229 9.36 8.47 10.78
C LYS A 229 10.02 8.80 12.12
N ASP A 230 11.33 8.65 12.19
CA ASP A 230 12.11 8.99 13.40
C ASP A 230 12.22 10.51 13.60
N GLN A 231 12.45 11.26 12.52
CA GLN A 231 12.66 12.71 12.61
C GLN A 231 11.63 13.49 11.80
N ALA A 232 11.24 14.64 12.34
CA ALA A 232 10.48 15.64 11.60
C ALA A 232 11.47 16.33 10.66
N THR A 233 11.36 16.05 9.36
CA THR A 233 12.04 16.84 8.33
C THR A 233 11.36 18.20 8.21
N ALA A 234 12.14 19.26 7.92
CA ALA A 234 11.63 20.64 7.86
C ALA A 234 10.46 20.83 6.86
N ASP A 235 10.39 19.98 5.84
CA ASP A 235 9.38 20.02 4.78
C ASP A 235 8.15 19.12 5.05
N ASP A 236 8.11 18.41 6.17
CA ASP A 236 7.12 17.37 6.43
C ASP A 236 6.21 17.79 7.58
N ALA A 237 4.92 18.01 7.28
CA ALA A 237 3.90 18.29 8.29
C ALA A 237 3.68 17.10 9.25
N ALA A 238 4.25 15.93 8.93
CA ALA A 238 4.22 14.75 9.77
C ALA A 238 5.14 14.90 10.98
N VAL A 239 4.59 14.65 12.17
CA VAL A 239 5.35 14.67 13.42
C VAL A 239 6.30 13.47 13.47
N ALA A 240 7.54 13.69 13.93
CA ALA A 240 8.43 12.64 14.43
C ALA A 240 7.69 11.63 15.33
N GLY A 241 8.01 10.35 15.17
CA GLY A 241 7.39 9.25 15.90
C GLY A 241 6.01 8.86 15.40
N THR A 242 5.78 8.93 14.09
CA THR A 242 4.53 8.49 13.48
C THR A 242 4.77 7.46 12.39
N VAL A 243 3.84 6.50 12.28
CA VAL A 243 3.79 5.55 11.18
C VAL A 243 3.14 6.22 9.96
N SER A 244 3.83 6.07 8.83
CA SER A 244 3.39 6.45 7.50
C SER A 244 3.39 5.23 6.59
N LEU A 245 2.61 5.29 5.52
CA LEU A 245 2.55 4.24 4.50
C LEU A 245 3.20 4.77 3.23
N GLU A 246 4.13 4.00 2.65
CA GLU A 246 4.76 4.30 1.38
C GLU A 246 4.40 3.24 0.35
N LEU A 247 3.97 3.68 -0.83
CA LEU A 247 3.69 2.83 -1.98
C LEU A 247 4.99 2.48 -2.73
N ILE A 248 5.07 1.26 -3.24
CA ILE A 248 6.18 0.74 -4.04
C ILE A 248 5.56 0.20 -5.34
N TYR A 249 5.92 0.78 -6.48
CA TYR A 249 5.37 0.44 -7.80
C TYR A 249 6.43 0.57 -8.90
#